data_AF-A0A3B4U5L3-F1
#
_entry.id   AF-A0A3B4U5L3-F1
#
_cell.length_a   1.000
_cell.length_b   1.000
_cell.length_c   1.000
_cell.angle_alpha   90.00
_cell.angle_beta   90.00
_cell.angle_gamma   90.00
#
_symmetry.space_group_name_H-M   'P 1'
#
loop_
_entity.id
_entity.type
_entity.pdbx_description
1 polymer ?
#
loop_
_entity_poly.entity_id
_entity_poly.type
_entity_poly.pdbx_seq_one_letter_code
_entity_poly.pdbx_strand_id
1 'polypeptide(L)'
;MPEYTNVCFWYIPPSLRKLPVSPELWRKLHNVAPVVKERVMKKCSMMISHQTHCDKANFFRMVVISPQVSREDMDFVLDEIHSLGKDL
;
A
#
# COMPACT_ATOMS: atom_id res chain seq x y z
N MET A 1 -20.24 13.52 3.34
CA MET A 1 -19.04 12.92 3.98
C MET A 1 -17.83 13.38 3.21
N PRO A 2 -16.68 13.71 3.82
CA PRO A 2 -15.53 14.16 3.04
C PRO A 2 -15.06 12.98 2.16
N GLU A 3 -15.26 13.09 0.85
CA GLU A 3 -14.81 12.11 -0.14
C GLU A 3 -13.29 12.24 -0.44
N TYR A 4 -12.60 13.19 0.22
CA TYR A 4 -11.32 13.76 -0.24
C TYR A 4 -10.07 13.35 0.55
N THR A 5 -10.15 12.47 1.55
CA THR A 5 -8.95 12.06 2.34
C THR A 5 -8.52 10.60 2.14
N ASN A 6 -8.97 9.97 1.03
CA ASN A 6 -8.58 8.62 0.67
C ASN A 6 -7.44 8.65 -0.36
N VAL A 7 -6.27 8.14 0.00
CA VAL A 7 -5.16 7.93 -0.93
C VAL A 7 -5.09 6.45 -1.29
N CYS A 8 -5.29 6.14 -2.58
CA CYS A 8 -5.22 4.78 -3.11
C CYS A 8 -3.95 4.60 -3.93
N PHE A 9 -3.11 3.62 -3.57
CA PHE A 9 -1.83 3.40 -4.25
C PHE A 9 -1.43 1.91 -4.25
N TRP A 10 -0.60 1.54 -5.22
CA TRP A 10 0.10 0.25 -5.22
C TRP A 10 1.53 0.44 -4.77
N TYR A 11 2.02 -0.46 -3.94
CA TYR A 11 3.45 -0.58 -3.67
C TYR A 11 4.07 -1.58 -4.65
N ILE A 12 5.06 -1.15 -5.41
CA ILE A 12 5.81 -1.99 -6.35
C ILE A 12 7.19 -2.29 -5.74
N PRO A 13 7.44 -3.56 -5.33
CA PRO A 13 8.73 -3.97 -4.80
C PRO A 13 9.87 -3.79 -5.81
N PRO A 14 11.11 -3.59 -5.36
CA PRO A 14 12.28 -3.47 -6.24
C PRO A 14 12.42 -4.62 -7.25
N SER A 15 12.07 -5.85 -6.87
CA SER A 15 12.11 -7.03 -7.74
C SER A 15 11.16 -6.92 -8.94
N LEU A 16 10.00 -6.27 -8.76
CA LEU A 16 8.94 -6.14 -9.75
C LEU A 16 9.04 -4.86 -10.59
N ARG A 17 9.79 -3.84 -10.13
CA ARG A 17 9.97 -2.57 -10.86
C ARG A 17 10.66 -2.75 -12.22
N LYS A 18 11.40 -3.83 -12.42
CA LYS A 18 12.09 -4.16 -13.68
C LYS A 18 11.16 -4.80 -14.71
N LEU A 19 9.97 -5.23 -14.32
CA LEU A 19 9.01 -5.85 -15.23
C LEU A 19 8.21 -4.77 -15.97
N PRO A 20 7.93 -4.96 -17.26
CA PRO A 20 7.01 -4.08 -17.99
C PRO A 20 5.60 -4.20 -17.41
N VAL A 21 4.82 -3.13 -17.55
CA VAL A 21 3.39 -3.12 -17.18
C VAL A 21 2.68 -4.20 -18.00
N SER A 22 2.33 -5.29 -17.34
CA SER A 22 1.83 -6.52 -17.96
C SER A 22 0.86 -7.22 -17.02
N PRO A 23 -0.01 -8.12 -17.54
CA PRO A 23 -0.89 -8.92 -16.69
C PRO A 23 -0.12 -9.74 -15.64
N GLU A 24 1.11 -10.15 -15.95
CA GLU A 24 1.98 -10.86 -15.01
C GLU A 24 2.41 -9.96 -13.84
N LEU A 25 2.78 -8.70 -14.10
CA LEU A 25 3.08 -7.72 -13.06
C LEU A 25 1.88 -7.54 -12.12
N TRP A 26 0.68 -7.34 -12.69
CA TRP A 26 -0.53 -7.14 -11.90
C TRP A 26 -0.91 -8.38 -11.07
N ARG A 27 -0.73 -9.59 -11.63
CA ARG A 27 -0.92 -10.85 -10.89
C ARG A 27 0.06 -10.99 -9.72
N LYS A 28 1.33 -10.61 -9.93
CA LYS A 28 2.34 -10.60 -8.86
C LYS A 28 2.01 -9.56 -7.78
N LEU A 29 1.64 -8.34 -8.19
CA LEU A 29 1.23 -7.27 -7.26
C LEU A 29 0.00 -7.63 -6.43
N HIS A 30 -0.94 -8.39 -7.00
CA HIS A 30 -2.10 -8.89 -6.26
C HIS A 30 -1.69 -9.71 -5.02
N ASN A 31 -0.58 -10.46 -5.10
CA ASN A 31 -0.05 -11.24 -3.98
C ASN A 31 0.85 -10.43 -3.03
N VAL A 32 1.50 -9.37 -3.52
CA VAL A 32 2.38 -8.51 -2.70
C VAL A 32 1.59 -7.70 -1.67
N ALA A 33 0.48 -7.09 -2.09
CA ALA A 33 -0.31 -6.21 -1.22
C ALA A 33 -0.80 -6.86 0.09
N PRO A 34 -1.37 -8.08 0.12
CA PRO A 34 -1.75 -8.73 1.37
C PRO A 34 -0.57 -9.03 2.29
N VAL A 35 0.59 -9.41 1.73
CA VAL A 35 1.81 -9.70 2.52
C VAL A 35 2.34 -8.42 3.19
N VAL A 36 2.47 -7.34 2.43
CA VAL A 36 2.91 -6.05 2.99
C VAL A 36 1.89 -5.53 4.00
N LYS A 37 0.58 -5.67 3.74
CA LYS A 37 -0.46 -5.32 4.71
C LYS A 37 -0.32 -6.10 6.01
N GLU A 38 -0.12 -7.42 5.95
CA GLU A 38 0.07 -8.24 7.14
C GLU A 38 1.27 -7.78 7.96
N ARG A 39 2.39 -7.49 7.29
CA ARG A 39 3.61 -6.97 7.92
C ARG A 39 3.37 -5.60 8.56
N VAL A 40 2.66 -4.69 7.88
CA VAL A 40 2.33 -3.36 8.42
C VAL A 40 1.38 -3.50 9.61
N MET A 41 0.35 -4.34 9.55
CA MET A 41 -0.59 -4.54 10.67
C MET A 41 0.09 -5.15 11.91
N LYS A 42 1.13 -5.98 11.72
CA LYS A 42 1.91 -6.56 12.82
C LYS A 42 2.87 -5.55 13.47
N LYS A 43 3.35 -4.56 12.71
CA LYS A 43 4.44 -3.66 13.14
C LYS A 43 3.96 -2.23 13.47
N CYS A 44 2.95 -1.74 12.76
CA CYS A 44 2.38 -0.41 12.93
C CYS A 44 0.98 -0.51 13.52
N SER A 45 0.64 0.36 14.48
CA SER A 45 -0.72 0.51 15.02
C SER A 45 -1.70 1.18 14.02
N MET A 46 -1.43 1.05 12.71
CA MET A 46 -2.16 1.71 11.63
C MET A 46 -2.96 0.68 10.84
N MET A 47 -4.26 0.93 10.69
CA MET A 47 -5.13 0.09 9.88
C MET A 47 -5.04 0.49 8.41
N ILE A 48 -4.42 -0.37 7.59
CA ILE A 48 -4.51 -0.25 6.14
C ILE A 48 -5.57 -1.23 5.61
N SER A 49 -6.57 -0.70 4.90
CA SER A 49 -7.56 -1.52 4.19
C SER A 49 -7.03 -1.89 2.79
N HIS A 50 -7.25 -3.14 2.36
CA HIS A 50 -7.06 -3.56 0.97
C HIS A 50 -8.46 -3.82 0.42
N GLN A 51 -8.73 -3.41 -0.83
CA GLN A 51 -9.98 -3.75 -1.51
C GLN A 51 -9.68 -4.38 -2.86
N THR A 52 -10.38 -5.46 -3.17
CA THR A 52 -10.43 -6.06 -4.49
C THR A 52 -11.51 -5.35 -5.30
N HIS A 53 -11.13 -4.34 -6.09
CA HIS A 53 -12.08 -3.77 -7.05
C HIS A 53 -11.99 -4.58 -8.34
N CYS A 54 -12.89 -5.57 -8.49
CA CYS A 54 -13.12 -6.58 -9.54
C CYS A 54 -12.03 -6.87 -10.61
N ASP A 55 -11.40 -5.88 -11.23
CA ASP A 55 -10.39 -6.05 -12.29
C ASP A 55 -8.99 -5.51 -11.93
N LYS A 56 -8.82 -4.95 -10.72
CA LYS A 56 -7.57 -4.32 -10.28
C LYS A 56 -6.84 -5.16 -9.24
N ALA A 57 -5.52 -5.23 -9.35
CA ALA A 57 -4.67 -5.83 -8.32
C ALA A 57 -4.92 -5.14 -6.96
N ASN A 58 -4.77 -5.89 -5.87
CA ASN A 58 -4.92 -5.37 -4.52
C ASN A 58 -4.10 -4.08 -4.33
N PHE A 59 -4.76 -3.01 -3.87
CA PHE A 59 -4.13 -1.71 -3.60
C PHE A 59 -4.31 -1.33 -2.13
N PHE A 60 -3.44 -0.45 -1.64
CA PHE A 60 -3.56 0.15 -0.32
C PHE A 60 -4.52 1.33 -0.39
N ARG A 61 -5.44 1.41 0.56
CA ARG A 61 -6.26 2.60 0.80
C ARG A 61 -5.92 3.17 2.17
N MET A 62 -5.27 4.33 2.16
CA MET A 62 -4.97 5.12 3.35
C MET A 62 -6.04 6.19 3.52
N VAL A 63 -6.57 6.33 4.73
CA VAL A 63 -7.60 7.34 5.06
C VAL A 63 -7.04 8.26 6.12
N VAL A 64 -6.89 9.55 5.78
CA VAL A 64 -6.43 10.58 6.73
C VAL A 64 -7.67 11.20 7.38
N ILE A 65 -7.88 10.93 8.66
CA ILE A 65 -9.10 11.34 9.39
C ILE A 65 -8.80 12.46 10.39
N SER A 66 -7.57 12.50 10.93
CA SER A 66 -7.19 13.47 11.95
C SER A 66 -6.51 14.70 11.31
N PRO A 67 -6.92 15.93 11.67
CA PRO A 67 -6.23 17.14 11.26
C PRO A 67 -4.85 17.30 11.93
N GLN A 68 -4.51 16.44 12.90
CA GLN A 68 -3.21 16.42 13.56
C GLN A 68 -2.16 15.59 12.79
N VAL A 69 -2.57 14.88 11.73
CA VAL A 69 -1.62 14.14 10.89
C VAL A 69 -0.67 15.13 10.25
N SER A 70 0.61 14.96 10.55
CA SER A 70 1.70 15.76 10.02
C SER A 70 2.21 15.16 8.71
N ARG A 71 3.09 15.91 8.03
CA ARG A 71 3.75 15.38 6.83
C ARG A 71 4.70 14.25 7.19
N GLU A 72 5.35 14.36 8.35
CA GLU A 72 6.29 13.39 8.89
C GLU A 72 5.62 12.04 9.17
N ASP A 73 4.36 12.06 9.64
CA ASP A 73 3.56 10.84 9.82
C ASP A 73 3.30 10.13 8.48
N MET A 74 3.08 10.89 7.42
CA MET A 74 2.84 10.35 6.07
C MET A 74 4.13 9.79 5.46
N ASP A 75 5.25 10.49 5.64
CA ASP A 75 6.57 10.02 5.22
C ASP A 75 6.93 8.71 5.95
N PHE A 76 6.67 8.63 7.26
CA PHE A 76 6.86 7.41 8.06
C PHE A 76 6.05 6.22 7.52
N VAL A 77 4.79 6.43 7.13
CA VAL A 77 3.95 5.36 6.55
C VAL A 77 4.57 4.81 5.26
N LEU A 78 5.05 5.69 4.38
CA LEU A 78 5.66 5.28 3.12
C LEU A 78 6.98 4.53 3.36
N ASP A 79 7.79 5.01 4.29
CA ASP A 79 9.06 4.37 4.67
C ASP A 79 8.84 2.99 5.30
N GLU A 80 7.82 2.83 6.15
CA GLU A 80 7.48 1.53 6.72
C GLU A 80 6.98 0.56 5.65
N ILE A 81 6.10 0.99 4.76
CA ILE A 81 5.63 0.17 3.62
C ILE A 81 6.84 -0.27 2.77
N HIS A 82 7.75 0.65 2.46
CA HIS A 82 8.94 0.32 1.69
C HIS A 82 9.87 -0.64 2.44
N SER A 83 10.16 -0.38 3.72
CA SER A 83 11.01 -1.22 4.56
C SER A 83 10.47 -2.64 4.70
N LEU A 84 9.15 -2.79 4.80
CA LEU A 84 8.45 -4.07 4.93
C LEU A 84 8.20 -4.79 3.61
N GLY A 85 8.36 -4.12 2.48
CA GLY A 85 8.10 -4.71 1.16
C GLY A 85 9.31 -4.74 0.23
N LYS A 86 10.47 -4.21 0.61
CA LYS A 86 11.66 -4.10 -0.26
C LYS A 86 12.29 -5.45 -0.60
N ASP A 87 12.05 -6.48 0.21
CA ASP A 87 12.51 -7.85 0.02
C ASP A 87 11.56 -8.71 -0.84
N LEU A 88 10.40 -8.15 -1.22
CA LEU A 88 9.40 -8.82 -2.05
C LEU A 88 9.65 -8.63 -3.56
#